data_AF-A0A3S0VVT2-F1
#
_entry.id   AF-A0A3S0VVT2-F1
#
_cell.length_a   1.000
_cell.length_b   1.000
_cell.length_c   1.000
_cell.angle_alpha   90.00
_cell.angle_beta   90.00
_cell.angle_gamma   90.00
#
_symmetry.space_group_name_H-M   'P 1'
#
loop_
_entity.id
_entity.type
_entity.pdbx_description
1 polymer ?
#
loop_
_entity_poly.entity_id
_entity_poly.type
_entity_poly.pdbx_seq_one_letter_code
_entity_poly.pdbx_strand_id
1 'polypeptide(L)'
;MNEVDGRYLTAAAGRIDKLLAACAAPPLPPDDGLSPELRPFSERFARLLEALDTLRRFAIALANGDLAQNPPSGVHLLDPLKHLQASLRHLTWQTQQVAAGDLEQQVDFLGDFSNAFNQMIERCGKSALPRKKCITSASTIP
;
A
#
# COMPACT_ATOMS: atom_id res chain seq x y z
N MET A 1 -19.19 0.75 -38.53
CA MET A 1 -19.18 0.09 -37.21
C MET A 1 -20.24 -1.01 -37.25
N ASN A 2 -19.83 -2.27 -37.06
CA ASN A 2 -20.74 -3.41 -37.19
C ASN A 2 -21.53 -3.65 -35.87
N GLU A 3 -22.49 -4.56 -35.87
CA GLU A 3 -23.33 -4.85 -34.69
C GLU A 3 -22.53 -5.45 -33.52
N VAL A 4 -21.45 -6.18 -33.82
CA VAL A 4 -20.54 -6.77 -32.81
C VAL A 4 -19.77 -5.66 -32.08
N ASP A 5 -19.22 -4.71 -32.82
CA ASP A 5 -18.51 -3.53 -32.32
C ASP A 5 -19.41 -2.72 -31.36
N GLY A 6 -20.66 -2.46 -31.75
CA GLY A 6 -21.61 -1.72 -30.93
C GLY A 6 -21.94 -2.41 -29.61
N ARG A 7 -22.13 -3.74 -29.64
CA ARG A 7 -22.34 -4.55 -28.43
C ARG A 7 -21.10 -4.55 -27.53
N TYR A 8 -19.91 -4.67 -28.11
CA TYR A 8 -18.66 -4.63 -27.37
C TYR A 8 -18.44 -3.29 -26.66
N LEU A 9 -18.64 -2.16 -27.37
CA LEU A 9 -18.50 -0.83 -26.78
C LEU A 9 -19.50 -0.58 -25.64
N THR A 10 -20.73 -1.07 -25.79
CA THR A 10 -21.73 -1.01 -24.71
C THR A 10 -21.31 -1.84 -23.50
N ALA A 11 -20.78 -3.05 -23.72
CA ALA A 11 -20.25 -3.89 -22.66
C ALA A 11 -19.03 -3.25 -21.97
N ALA A 12 -18.13 -2.63 -22.74
CA ALA A 12 -16.95 -1.94 -22.25
C ALA A 12 -17.33 -0.73 -21.37
N ALA A 13 -18.27 0.11 -21.81
CA ALA A 13 -18.82 1.21 -21.02
C ALA A 13 -19.40 0.70 -19.68
N GLY A 14 -20.21 -0.36 -19.73
CA GLY A 14 -20.75 -0.97 -18.51
C GLY A 14 -19.68 -1.56 -17.57
N ARG A 15 -18.49 -1.91 -18.07
CA ARG A 15 -17.36 -2.32 -17.22
C ARG A 15 -16.67 -1.13 -16.57
N ILE A 16 -16.57 -0.01 -17.27
CA ILE A 16 -16.08 1.25 -16.71
C ILE A 16 -17.01 1.67 -15.57
N ASP A 17 -18.33 1.66 -15.77
CA ASP A 17 -19.28 2.03 -14.72
C ASP A 17 -19.16 1.14 -13.47
N LYS A 18 -19.02 -0.17 -13.66
CA LYS A 18 -18.79 -1.11 -12.55
C LYS A 18 -17.46 -0.86 -11.83
N LEU A 19 -16.42 -0.51 -12.58
CA LEU A 19 -15.12 -0.18 -12.02
C LEU A 19 -15.19 1.13 -11.22
N LEU A 20 -15.92 2.12 -11.69
CA LEU A 20 -16.11 3.38 -10.96
C LEU A 20 -16.99 3.20 -9.72
N ALA A 21 -18.05 2.38 -9.80
CA ALA A 21 -18.99 2.19 -8.71
C ALA A 21 -18.48 1.23 -7.63
N ALA A 22 -17.86 0.13 -8.04
CA ALA A 22 -17.50 -0.95 -7.14
C ALA A 22 -16.00 -1.23 -7.09
N CYS A 23 -15.16 -0.51 -7.85
CA CYS A 23 -13.72 -0.79 -8.05
C CYS A 23 -13.42 -2.21 -8.53
N ALA A 24 -14.39 -2.94 -9.08
CA ALA A 24 -14.19 -4.27 -9.63
C ALA A 24 -15.05 -4.46 -10.87
N ALA A 25 -14.42 -4.92 -11.92
CA ALA A 25 -15.08 -5.42 -13.10
C ALA A 25 -14.33 -6.67 -13.55
N PRO A 26 -15.02 -7.78 -13.85
CA PRO A 26 -14.36 -8.92 -14.46
C PRO A 26 -13.77 -8.51 -15.82
N PRO A 27 -12.63 -9.09 -16.23
CA PRO A 27 -12.04 -8.83 -17.52
C PRO A 27 -13.07 -9.05 -18.63
N LEU A 28 -13.12 -8.12 -19.58
CA LEU A 28 -13.90 -8.27 -20.80
C LEU A 28 -12.96 -8.88 -21.86
N PRO A 29 -13.14 -10.16 -22.25
CA PRO A 29 -12.25 -10.78 -23.22
C PRO A 29 -12.34 -10.07 -24.59
N PRO A 30 -11.26 -10.08 -25.37
CA PRO A 30 -11.32 -9.66 -26.76
C PRO A 30 -12.30 -10.55 -27.54
N ASP A 31 -13.00 -9.96 -28.51
CA ASP A 31 -13.96 -10.67 -29.36
C ASP A 31 -13.41 -10.75 -30.79
N ASP A 32 -13.26 -11.97 -31.30
CA ASP A 32 -12.70 -12.26 -32.63
C ASP A 32 -13.59 -11.72 -33.78
N GLY A 33 -14.86 -11.45 -33.50
CA GLY A 33 -15.81 -10.83 -34.41
C GLY A 33 -15.66 -9.31 -34.55
N LEU A 34 -14.74 -8.69 -33.78
CA LEU A 34 -14.51 -7.25 -33.85
C LEU A 34 -13.84 -6.84 -35.16
N SER A 35 -14.21 -5.63 -35.59
CA SER A 35 -13.52 -4.95 -36.68
C SER A 35 -12.02 -4.85 -36.38
N PRO A 36 -11.14 -4.95 -37.41
CA PRO A 36 -9.68 -4.88 -37.23
C PRO A 36 -9.20 -3.65 -36.45
N GLU A 37 -9.95 -2.55 -36.51
CA GLU A 37 -9.69 -1.31 -35.79
C GLU A 37 -9.95 -1.41 -34.28
N LEU A 38 -10.92 -2.23 -33.86
CA LEU A 38 -11.30 -2.38 -32.45
C LEU A 38 -10.61 -3.55 -31.74
N ARG A 39 -10.08 -4.54 -32.46
CA ARG A 39 -9.32 -5.63 -31.83
C ARG A 39 -8.16 -5.13 -30.94
N PRO A 40 -7.28 -4.22 -31.42
CA PRO A 40 -6.17 -3.74 -30.59
C PRO A 40 -6.65 -2.95 -29.37
N PHE A 41 -7.80 -2.28 -29.46
CA PHE A 41 -8.43 -1.63 -28.32
C PHE A 41 -8.93 -2.67 -27.31
N SER A 42 -9.62 -3.71 -27.77
CA SER A 42 -10.19 -4.75 -26.91
C SER A 42 -9.13 -5.49 -26.08
N GLU A 43 -7.98 -5.80 -26.69
CA GLU A 43 -6.84 -6.43 -26.01
C GLU A 43 -6.24 -5.53 -24.94
N ARG A 44 -6.05 -4.24 -25.25
CA ARG A 44 -5.52 -3.25 -24.30
C ARG A 44 -6.49 -2.99 -23.16
N PHE A 45 -7.78 -2.94 -23.46
CA PHE A 45 -8.82 -2.76 -22.47
C PHE A 45 -8.92 -3.95 -21.52
N ALA A 46 -8.85 -5.18 -22.03
CA ALA A 46 -8.79 -6.39 -21.22
C ALA A 46 -7.59 -6.38 -20.27
N ARG A 47 -6.40 -6.06 -20.78
CA ARG A 47 -5.17 -5.92 -19.98
C ARG A 47 -5.27 -4.83 -18.91
N LEU A 48 -5.91 -3.71 -19.23
CA LEU A 48 -6.14 -2.63 -18.26
C LEU A 48 -7.06 -3.10 -17.12
N LEU A 49 -8.15 -3.78 -17.44
CA LEU A 49 -9.08 -4.32 -16.43
C LEU A 49 -8.36 -5.32 -15.50
N GLU A 50 -7.54 -6.21 -16.06
CA GLU A 50 -6.74 -7.16 -15.29
C GLU A 50 -5.70 -6.46 -14.37
N ALA A 51 -5.03 -5.42 -14.89
CA ALA A 51 -4.08 -4.63 -14.11
C ALA A 51 -4.76 -3.91 -12.93
N LEU A 52 -5.95 -3.33 -13.14
CA LEU A 52 -6.72 -2.65 -12.10
C LEU A 52 -7.28 -3.61 -11.06
N ASP A 53 -7.75 -4.78 -11.48
CA ASP A 53 -8.22 -5.84 -10.58
C ASP A 53 -7.06 -6.38 -9.72
N THR A 54 -5.89 -6.55 -10.32
CA THR A 54 -4.65 -6.93 -9.61
C THR A 54 -4.20 -5.84 -8.62
N LEU A 55 -4.22 -4.56 -9.03
CA LEU A 55 -3.97 -3.41 -8.16
C LEU A 55 -4.88 -3.44 -6.94
N ARG A 56 -6.18 -3.63 -7.14
CA ARG A 56 -7.15 -3.68 -6.06
C ARG A 56 -6.90 -4.85 -5.12
N ARG A 57 -6.72 -6.06 -5.63
CA ARG A 57 -6.45 -7.24 -4.80
C ARG A 57 -5.23 -7.03 -3.92
N PHE A 58 -4.16 -6.48 -4.49
CA PHE A 58 -2.94 -6.18 -3.77
C PHE A 58 -3.16 -5.08 -2.71
N ALA A 59 -3.90 -4.02 -3.03
CA ALA A 59 -4.26 -2.98 -2.07
C ALA A 59 -5.09 -3.52 -0.89
N ILE A 60 -6.04 -4.43 -1.14
CA ILE A 60 -6.84 -5.08 -0.09
C ILE A 60 -5.95 -5.97 0.79
N ALA A 61 -5.07 -6.78 0.18
CA ALA A 61 -4.12 -7.61 0.92
C ALA A 61 -3.23 -6.76 1.84
N LEU A 62 -2.69 -5.66 1.30
CA LEU A 62 -1.87 -4.70 2.04
C LEU A 62 -2.64 -4.05 3.20
N ALA A 63 -3.88 -3.63 2.95
CA ALA A 63 -4.75 -3.04 3.99
C ALA A 63 -5.09 -4.02 5.11
N ASN A 64 -5.15 -5.32 4.82
CA ASN A 64 -5.35 -6.37 5.83
C ASN A 64 -4.05 -6.77 6.56
N GLY A 65 -2.92 -6.13 6.25
CA GLY A 65 -1.63 -6.40 6.87
C GLY A 65 -0.88 -7.60 6.28
N ASP A 66 -1.28 -8.11 5.11
CA ASP A 66 -0.50 -9.13 4.39
C ASP A 66 0.72 -8.48 3.73
N LEU A 67 1.78 -8.35 4.52
CA LEU A 67 3.07 -7.81 4.08
C LEU A 67 4.01 -8.88 3.51
N ALA A 68 3.64 -10.16 3.57
CA ALA A 68 4.48 -11.28 3.15
C ALA A 68 4.25 -11.68 1.69
N GLN A 69 3.11 -11.31 1.11
CA GLN A 69 2.77 -11.62 -0.27
C GLN A 69 3.80 -11.03 -1.26
N ASN A 70 4.24 -11.87 -2.21
CA ASN A 70 5.06 -11.40 -3.32
C ASN A 70 4.21 -10.51 -4.24
N PRO A 71 4.65 -9.28 -4.53
CA PRO A 71 3.89 -8.40 -5.39
C PRO A 71 3.86 -8.94 -6.82
N PRO A 72 2.72 -8.82 -7.52
CA PRO A 72 2.63 -9.18 -8.94
C PRO A 72 3.67 -8.42 -9.77
N SER A 73 4.38 -9.14 -10.65
CA SER A 73 5.37 -8.58 -11.57
C SER A 73 4.70 -8.11 -12.86
N GLY A 74 5.37 -7.22 -13.60
CA GLY A 74 4.90 -6.76 -14.92
C GLY A 74 3.78 -5.70 -14.92
N VAL A 75 3.31 -5.27 -13.75
CA VAL A 75 2.29 -4.20 -13.61
C VAL A 75 2.90 -3.00 -12.88
N HIS A 76 3.32 -1.98 -13.64
CA HIS A 76 3.90 -0.74 -13.09
C HIS A 76 2.92 0.08 -12.24
N LEU A 77 1.61 -0.09 -12.45
CA LEU A 77 0.58 0.53 -11.63
C LEU A 77 0.70 0.15 -10.13
N LEU A 78 1.30 -1.01 -9.82
CA LEU A 78 1.49 -1.48 -8.45
C LEU A 78 2.70 -0.84 -7.75
N ASP A 79 3.60 -0.17 -8.46
CA ASP A 79 4.90 0.23 -7.91
C ASP A 79 4.79 1.11 -6.65
N PRO A 80 3.85 2.08 -6.54
CA PRO A 80 3.63 2.81 -5.30
C PRO A 80 3.18 1.93 -4.12
N LEU A 81 2.33 0.93 -4.38
CA LEU A 81 1.87 -0.02 -3.35
C LEU A 81 3.00 -0.96 -2.93
N LYS A 82 3.87 -1.37 -3.86
CA LYS A 82 5.07 -2.17 -3.54
C LYS A 82 6.02 -1.39 -2.64
N HIS A 83 6.23 -0.12 -2.95
CA HIS A 83 7.03 0.77 -2.11
C HIS A 83 6.41 0.90 -0.71
N LEU A 84 5.10 1.14 -0.62
CA LEU A 84 4.39 1.18 0.65
C LEU A 84 4.51 -0.14 1.44
N GLN A 85 4.37 -1.29 0.79
CA GLN A 85 4.57 -2.61 1.40
C GLN A 85 5.99 -2.75 1.97
N ALA A 86 7.02 -2.37 1.21
CA ALA A 86 8.41 -2.41 1.67
C ALA A 86 8.63 -1.51 2.89
N SER A 87 8.11 -0.28 2.87
CA SER A 87 8.11 0.64 4.01
C SER A 87 7.44 0.02 5.24
N LEU A 88 6.24 -0.56 5.10
CA LEU A 88 5.52 -1.17 6.22
C LEU A 88 6.23 -2.39 6.80
N ARG A 89 6.87 -3.22 5.94
CA ARG A 89 7.72 -4.33 6.40
C ARG A 89 8.89 -3.83 7.24
N HIS A 90 9.58 -2.80 6.75
CA HIS A 90 10.71 -2.22 7.45
C HIS A 90 10.28 -1.62 8.79
N LEU A 91 9.17 -0.88 8.82
CA LEU A 91 8.59 -0.35 10.06
C LEU A 91 8.23 -1.45 11.06
N THR A 92 7.66 -2.55 10.58
CA THR A 92 7.33 -3.71 11.43
C THR A 92 8.59 -4.26 12.09
N TRP A 93 9.67 -4.43 11.31
CA TRP A 93 10.96 -4.85 11.84
C TRP A 93 11.54 -3.85 12.86
N GLN A 94 11.53 -2.54 12.56
CA GLN A 94 12.03 -1.50 13.48
C GLN A 94 11.24 -1.48 14.79
N THR A 95 9.91 -1.63 14.71
CA THR A 95 9.04 -1.70 15.88
C THR A 95 9.38 -2.91 16.75
N GLN A 96 9.75 -4.06 16.16
CA GLN A 96 10.22 -5.23 16.89
C GLN A 96 11.56 -4.99 17.60
N GLN A 97 12.50 -4.27 16.97
CA GLN A 97 13.77 -3.89 17.61
C GLN A 97 13.54 -2.96 18.82
N VAL A 98 12.68 -1.96 18.66
CA VAL A 98 12.26 -1.06 19.75
C VAL A 98 11.63 -1.83 20.89
N ALA A 99 10.75 -2.80 20.60
CA ALA A 99 10.14 -3.66 21.59
C ALA A 99 11.18 -4.56 22.32
N ALA A 100 12.27 -4.92 21.65
CA ALA A 100 13.41 -5.64 22.23
C ALA A 100 14.34 -4.74 23.06
N GLY A 101 14.10 -3.42 23.10
CA GLY A 101 14.86 -2.45 23.89
C GLY A 101 15.85 -1.60 23.10
N ASP A 102 15.94 -1.77 21.78
CA ASP A 102 16.76 -0.91 20.92
C ASP A 102 16.03 0.40 20.60
N LEU A 103 16.31 1.43 21.40
CA LEU A 103 15.72 2.76 21.26
C LEU A 103 16.57 3.70 20.37
N GLU A 104 17.57 3.18 19.65
CA GLU A 104 18.34 3.97 18.68
C GLU A 104 17.69 3.98 17.29
N GLN A 105 16.64 3.18 17.10
CA GLN A 105 15.88 3.12 15.85
C GLN A 105 15.24 4.47 15.49
N GLN A 106 15.32 4.83 14.21
CA GLN A 106 14.66 6.00 13.63
C GLN A 106 13.99 5.63 12.30
N VAL A 107 12.83 6.21 12.06
CA VAL A 107 12.08 6.08 10.81
C VAL A 107 12.26 7.37 10.02
N ASP A 108 12.59 7.29 8.72
CA ASP A 108 12.72 8.44 7.82
C ASP A 108 11.73 8.39 6.62
N PHE A 109 10.88 7.36 6.59
CA PHE A 109 9.87 7.10 5.56
C PHE A 109 8.44 7.20 6.13
N LEU A 110 7.41 7.31 5.29
CA LEU A 110 5.98 7.55 5.66
C LEU A 110 5.64 8.97 6.19
N GLY A 111 6.46 9.97 5.86
CA GLY A 111 6.11 11.38 6.09
C GLY A 111 5.81 11.69 7.56
N ASP A 112 4.65 12.27 7.85
CA ASP A 112 4.28 12.68 9.22
C ASP A 112 4.26 11.53 10.24
N PHE A 113 4.06 10.29 9.78
CA PHE A 113 4.13 9.13 10.65
C PHE A 113 5.52 8.96 11.28
N SER A 114 6.58 9.22 10.50
CA SER A 114 7.96 9.09 10.98
C SER A 114 8.23 10.06 12.12
N ASN A 115 7.75 11.31 12.00
CA ASN A 115 7.88 12.34 13.02
C ASN A 115 7.21 11.91 14.34
N ALA A 116 6.00 11.36 14.27
CA ALA A 116 5.27 10.89 15.45
C ALA A 116 5.93 9.67 16.11
N PHE A 117 6.39 8.72 15.29
CA PHE A 117 7.05 7.51 15.75
C PHE A 117 8.39 7.80 16.42
N ASN A 118 9.23 8.66 15.81
CA ASN A 118 10.52 9.06 16.38
C ASN A 118 10.35 9.83 17.70
N GLN A 119 9.34 10.70 17.80
CA GLN A 119 9.00 11.37 19.06
C GLN A 119 8.59 10.38 20.17
N MET A 120 7.86 9.31 19.81
CA MET A 120 7.51 8.25 20.76
C MET A 120 8.75 7.53 21.29
N ILE A 121 9.69 7.15 20.42
CA ILE A 121 10.96 6.49 20.80
C ILE A 121 11.77 7.40 21.72
N GLU A 122 11.93 8.67 21.37
CA GLU A 122 12.67 9.65 22.16
C GLU A 122 12.11 9.78 23.59
N ARG A 123 10.78 9.82 23.73
CA ARG A 123 10.10 9.86 25.04
C ARG A 123 10.31 8.57 25.83
N CYS A 124 10.28 7.42 25.15
CA CYS A 124 10.54 6.13 25.78
C CYS A 124 11.96 6.07 26.35
N GLY A 125 12.97 6.53 25.59
CA GLY A 125 14.36 6.62 26.04
C GLY A 125 14.54 7.54 27.25
N LYS A 126 13.95 8.74 27.21
CA LYS A 126 13.97 9.69 28.34
C LYS A 126 13.34 9.13 29.62
N SER A 127 12.33 8.26 29.51
CA SER A 127 11.68 7.61 30.65
C SER A 127 12.45 6.43 31.23
N ALA A 128 13.28 5.77 30.41
CA ALA A 128 14.15 4.67 30.81
C ALA A 128 15.46 5.14 31.47
N LEU A 129 15.85 6.41 31.28
CA LEU A 129 16.90 7.05 32.07
C LEU A 129 16.50 7.05 33.56
N PRO A 130 17.41 6.63 34.46
CA PRO A 130 17.05 6.32 35.84
C PRO A 130 16.39 7.53 36.54
N ARG A 131 15.25 7.28 37.21
CA ARG A 131 14.63 8.15 38.23
C ARG A 131 15.53 8.34 39.48
N LYS A 132 16.85 8.44 39.31
CA LYS A 132 17.86 8.63 40.37
C LYS A 132 18.31 10.09 40.46
N LYS A 133 17.38 11.05 40.51
CA LYS A 133 17.67 12.43 40.94
C LYS A 133 16.47 13.02 41.68
N CYS A 134 16.07 12.39 42.79
CA CYS A 134 15.16 13.00 43.77
C CYS A 134 15.42 12.48 45.20
N ILE A 135 16.66 12.17 45.57
CA ILE A 135 17.03 11.98 46.99
C ILE A 135 18.49 12.41 47.17
N THR A 136 18.77 13.71 47.26
CA THR A 136 19.93 14.28 47.99
C THR A 136 19.92 15.81 47.88
N SER A 137 19.06 16.45 48.65
CA SER A 137 19.25 17.84 49.10
C SER A 137 18.54 18.05 50.43
N ALA A 138 18.98 17.29 51.43
CA ALA A 138 18.67 17.59 52.83
C ALA A 138 19.80 17.07 53.71
N SER A 139 20.98 17.69 53.62
CA SER A 139 21.82 17.88 54.79
C SER A 139 22.89 18.93 54.49
N THR A 140 22.63 20.16 54.94
CA THR A 140 23.64 21.18 55.16
C THR A 140 23.21 21.98 56.40
N ILE A 141 23.77 21.58 57.55
CA ILE A 141 24.34 22.44 58.63
C ILE A 141 23.32 23.23 59.48
N PRO A 142 23.58 23.50 60.78
CA PRO A 142 24.85 23.41 61.52
C PRO A 142 24.93 22.38 62.64
#